data_AF-A0A3R6YH64-F1
#
_entry.id   AF-A0A3R6YH64-F1
#
_cell.length_a   1.000
_cell.length_b   1.000
_cell.length_c   1.000
_cell.angle_alpha   90.00
_cell.angle_beta   90.00
_cell.angle_gamma   90.00
#
_symmetry.space_group_name_H-M   'P 1'
#
loop_
_entity.id
_entity.type
_entity.pdbx_description
1 polymer ?
#
loop_
_entity_poly.entity_id
_entity_poly.type
_entity_poly.pdbx_seq_one_letter_code
_entity_poly.pdbx_strand_id
1 'polypeptide(L)'
;MILRRRYGYTFLFEAYLYHLTRTDNRHNFSMYFYDLYLRYGTNSGFVMGLLAFLPQFLTLFNISLRCGKDLIFAQFLLTITFVVFNKVCTAQVGSSQCHNPLSYLTCVQYFLWYSVYLPLVLPTSELNGWQGLGIIGAWFGGELHWLYWAYGLEMLGHNTFFPIWVAGLVFFAVNIGIMALFISKHHLHPLFSNGSVVALAKD
;
A
#
# COMPACT_ATOMS: atom_id res chain seq x y z
N MET A 1 -9.99 24.77 9.54
CA MET A 1 -9.57 26.18 9.79
C MET A 1 -9.60 26.58 11.28
N ILE A 2 -10.54 26.07 12.09
CA ILE A 2 -10.67 26.36 13.53
C ILE A 2 -9.48 25.82 14.37
N LEU A 3 -9.00 24.61 14.08
CA LEU A 3 -7.90 23.98 14.83
C LEU A 3 -6.55 24.73 14.69
N ARG A 4 -6.24 25.26 13.49
CA ARG A 4 -5.06 26.10 13.27
C ARG A 4 -5.08 27.38 14.11
N ARG A 5 -6.26 28.00 14.32
CA ARG A 5 -6.37 29.21 15.16
C ARG A 5 -6.18 28.90 16.64
N ARG A 6 -6.57 27.70 17.10
CA ARG A 6 -6.48 27.30 18.52
C ARG A 6 -5.11 26.74 18.92
N TYR A 7 -4.51 25.91 18.06
CA TYR A 7 -3.29 25.16 18.35
C TYR A 7 -2.07 25.63 17.53
N GLY A 8 -2.25 26.68 16.71
CA GLY A 8 -1.17 27.34 16.01
C GLY A 8 -0.41 26.44 15.03
N TYR A 9 0.91 26.65 14.97
CA TYR A 9 1.81 25.93 14.09
C TYR A 9 1.97 24.46 14.50
N THR A 10 1.90 24.12 15.78
CA THR A 10 2.05 22.75 16.27
C THR A 10 1.01 21.82 15.64
N PHE A 11 -0.25 22.24 15.55
CA PHE A 11 -1.27 21.45 14.83
C PHE A 11 -0.96 21.33 13.34
N LEU A 12 -0.54 22.41 12.68
CA LEU A 12 -0.22 22.37 11.25
C LEU A 12 0.94 21.39 10.98
N PHE A 13 1.95 21.43 11.84
CA PHE A 13 3.11 20.57 11.72
C PHE A 13 2.74 19.12 11.99
N GLU A 14 2.22 18.79 13.17
CA GLU A 14 1.92 17.41 13.56
C GLU A 14 0.83 16.77 12.68
N ALA A 15 -0.20 17.52 12.26
CA ALA A 15 -1.30 16.95 11.50
C ALA A 15 -1.04 16.85 9.99
N TYR A 16 -0.15 17.68 9.43
CA TYR A 16 0.06 17.74 7.99
C TYR A 16 1.53 17.68 7.59
N LEU A 17 2.36 18.64 8.05
CA LEU A 17 3.73 18.78 7.54
C LEU A 17 4.65 17.64 8.00
N TYR A 18 4.40 17.08 9.17
CA TYR A 18 5.17 15.97 9.74
C TYR A 18 5.13 14.76 8.81
N HIS A 19 4.02 14.48 8.13
CA HIS A 19 3.93 13.36 7.21
C HIS A 19 4.78 13.55 5.94
N LEU A 20 5.12 14.78 5.58
CA LEU A 20 5.99 15.07 4.44
C LEU A 20 7.46 14.79 4.78
N THR A 21 7.87 15.14 6.00
CA THR A 21 9.26 14.98 6.48
C THR A 21 9.51 13.61 7.14
N ARG A 22 8.46 12.91 7.58
CA ARG A 22 8.57 11.59 8.18
C ARG A 22 9.22 10.62 7.20
N THR A 23 10.27 10.00 7.69
CA THR A 23 11.06 8.96 7.03
C THR A 23 11.14 7.83 8.02
N ASP A 24 10.38 6.76 7.74
CA ASP A 24 10.39 5.55 8.56
C ASP A 24 11.42 4.60 7.94
N ASN A 25 12.63 4.64 8.50
CA ASN A 25 13.82 3.98 7.94
C ASN A 25 14.09 2.64 8.63
N ARG A 26 13.16 2.17 9.46
CA ARG A 26 13.24 0.88 10.13
C ARG A 26 11.92 0.16 9.82
N HIS A 27 12.00 -1.08 9.35
CA HIS A 27 10.82 -1.94 9.13
C HIS A 27 9.80 -1.43 8.09
N ASN A 28 10.25 -1.24 6.85
CA ASN A 28 9.41 -0.71 5.80
C ASN A 28 9.46 -1.64 4.58
N PHE A 29 8.29 -2.09 4.14
CA PHE A 29 8.11 -2.94 2.96
C PHE A 29 8.33 -2.17 1.65
N SER A 30 8.40 -0.83 1.71
CA SER A 30 8.61 0.02 0.56
C SER A 30 9.92 -0.31 -0.15
N MET A 31 9.88 -0.35 -1.49
CA MET A 31 11.07 -0.48 -2.32
C MET A 31 12.12 0.62 -2.09
N TYR A 32 11.71 1.76 -1.53
CA TYR A 32 12.57 2.91 -1.24
C TYR A 32 13.28 2.83 0.11
N PHE A 33 12.93 1.86 0.97
CA PHE A 33 13.43 1.74 2.34
C PHE A 33 14.95 1.83 2.44
N TYR A 34 15.67 1.04 1.64
CA TYR A 34 17.12 0.90 1.78
C TYR A 34 17.88 2.16 1.33
N ASP A 35 17.46 2.77 0.22
CA ASP A 35 18.09 4.02 -0.25
C ASP A 35 17.78 5.20 0.69
N LEU A 36 16.53 5.30 1.20
CA LEU A 36 16.18 6.30 2.21
C LEU A 36 16.92 6.09 3.53
N TYR A 37 17.16 4.84 3.93
CA TYR A 37 17.96 4.50 5.09
C TYR A 37 19.42 4.96 4.95
N LEU A 38 20.06 4.68 3.80
CA LEU A 38 21.44 5.10 3.55
C LEU A 38 21.61 6.62 3.46
N ARG A 39 20.57 7.33 3.00
CA ARG A 39 20.57 8.79 2.84
C ARG A 39 19.95 9.52 4.02
N TYR A 40 19.71 8.84 5.13
CA TYR A 40 19.04 9.45 6.28
C TYR A 40 19.80 10.68 6.81
N GLY A 41 19.07 11.76 7.11
CA GLY A 41 19.64 13.01 7.59
C GLY A 41 20.35 13.87 6.52
N THR A 42 20.37 13.44 5.25
CA THR A 42 21.00 14.20 4.16
C THR A 42 19.98 14.95 3.30
N ASN A 43 20.40 16.05 2.67
CA ASN A 43 19.58 16.76 1.67
C ASN A 43 19.18 15.84 0.51
N SER A 44 20.07 14.92 0.10
CA SER A 44 19.75 13.92 -0.93
C SER A 44 18.65 12.95 -0.53
N GLY A 45 18.53 12.60 0.75
CA GLY A 45 17.45 11.75 1.25
C GLY A 45 16.09 12.46 1.20
N PHE A 46 16.07 13.76 1.51
CA PHE A 46 14.86 14.58 1.36
C PHE A 46 14.38 14.66 -0.10
N VAL A 47 15.30 14.92 -1.04
CA VAL A 47 15.00 14.95 -2.48
C VAL A 47 14.49 13.60 -2.95
N MET A 48 15.13 12.50 -2.55
CA MET A 48 14.67 11.16 -2.92
C MET A 48 13.27 10.85 -2.36
N GLY A 49 13.01 11.25 -1.12
CA GLY A 49 11.69 11.13 -0.50
C GLY A 49 10.61 11.91 -1.26
N LEU A 50 10.96 13.04 -1.89
CA LEU A 50 10.05 13.79 -2.75
C LEU A 50 9.86 13.12 -4.12
N LEU A 51 10.95 12.62 -4.71
CA LEU A 51 10.91 11.89 -5.99
C LEU A 51 10.07 10.62 -5.89
N ALA A 52 10.05 9.94 -4.74
CA ALA A 52 9.22 8.76 -4.50
C ALA A 52 7.71 9.03 -4.66
N PHE A 53 7.26 10.29 -4.50
CA PHE A 53 5.86 10.66 -4.73
C PHE A 53 5.49 10.75 -6.22
N LEU A 54 6.45 10.99 -7.12
CA LEU A 54 6.17 11.13 -8.55
C LEU A 54 5.53 9.88 -9.16
N PRO A 55 6.11 8.67 -9.05
CA PRO A 55 5.49 7.47 -9.61
C PRO A 55 4.14 7.16 -8.94
N GLN A 56 4.01 7.43 -7.63
CA GLN A 56 2.73 7.28 -6.92
C GLN A 56 1.67 8.21 -7.52
N PHE A 57 1.95 9.51 -7.63
CA PHE A 57 1.02 10.52 -8.14
C PHE A 57 0.63 10.26 -9.60
N LEU A 58 1.62 9.99 -10.46
CA LEU A 58 1.38 9.74 -11.88
C LEU A 58 0.48 8.51 -12.09
N THR A 59 0.71 7.44 -11.33
CA THR A 59 -0.09 6.21 -11.42
C THR A 59 -1.52 6.44 -10.91
N LEU A 60 -1.68 7.10 -9.76
CA LEU A 60 -3.00 7.46 -9.23
C LEU A 60 -3.78 8.36 -10.20
N PHE A 61 -3.12 9.34 -10.80
CA PHE A 61 -3.71 10.24 -11.77
C PHE A 61 -4.16 9.47 -13.03
N ASN A 62 -3.32 8.56 -13.53
CA ASN A 62 -3.64 7.75 -14.71
C ASN A 62 -4.83 6.81 -14.46
N ILE A 63 -4.87 6.13 -13.32
CA ILE A 63 -6.00 5.27 -12.90
C ILE A 63 -7.28 6.10 -12.81
N SER A 64 -7.22 7.28 -12.21
CA SER A 64 -8.39 8.16 -12.07
C SER A 64 -8.98 8.55 -13.44
N LEU A 65 -8.13 8.82 -14.44
CA LEU A 65 -8.58 9.17 -15.79
C LEU A 65 -9.16 7.96 -16.55
N ARG A 66 -8.55 6.78 -16.42
CA ARG A 66 -8.94 5.58 -17.19
C ARG A 66 -10.11 4.82 -16.57
N CYS A 67 -10.10 4.65 -15.26
CA CYS A 67 -11.05 3.81 -14.53
C CYS A 67 -12.13 4.61 -13.81
N GLY A 68 -12.08 5.96 -13.81
CA GLY A 68 -12.97 6.79 -12.99
C GLY A 68 -14.48 6.63 -13.23
N LYS A 69 -14.90 5.99 -14.33
CA LYS A 69 -16.30 5.64 -14.59
C LYS A 69 -16.77 4.42 -13.78
N ASP A 70 -15.87 3.48 -13.50
CA ASP A 70 -16.08 2.32 -12.65
C ASP A 70 -15.50 2.62 -11.27
N LEU A 71 -16.32 3.25 -10.42
CA LEU A 71 -15.85 3.83 -9.16
C LEU A 71 -15.26 2.78 -8.21
N ILE A 72 -15.89 1.60 -8.10
CA ILE A 72 -15.45 0.56 -7.17
C ILE A 72 -14.10 -0.01 -7.62
N PHE A 73 -13.96 -0.31 -8.91
CA PHE A 73 -12.70 -0.79 -9.45
C PHE A 73 -11.60 0.27 -9.40
N ALA A 74 -11.94 1.53 -9.68
CA ALA A 74 -11.00 2.64 -9.55
C ALA A 74 -10.52 2.80 -8.11
N GLN A 75 -11.41 2.77 -7.11
CA GLN A 75 -11.01 2.85 -5.71
C GLN A 75 -10.08 1.70 -5.32
N PHE A 76 -10.39 0.46 -5.73
CA PHE A 76 -9.52 -0.69 -5.52
C PHE A 76 -8.10 -0.48 -6.07
N LEU A 77 -7.98 -0.07 -7.34
CA LEU A 77 -6.68 0.18 -7.98
C LEU A 77 -5.94 1.36 -7.35
N LEU A 78 -6.65 2.43 -6.99
CA LEU A 78 -6.08 3.59 -6.30
C LEU A 78 -5.55 3.20 -4.92
N THR A 79 -6.27 2.36 -4.18
CA THR A 79 -5.83 1.87 -2.86
C THR A 79 -4.60 0.97 -2.97
N ILE A 80 -4.57 0.01 -3.91
CA ILE A 80 -3.37 -0.82 -4.15
C ILE A 80 -2.18 0.08 -4.50
N THR A 81 -2.36 0.99 -5.46
CA THR A 81 -1.30 1.91 -5.90
C THR A 81 -0.80 2.77 -4.75
N PHE A 82 -1.70 3.30 -3.93
CA PHE A 82 -1.34 4.11 -2.78
C PHE A 82 -0.46 3.34 -1.80
N VAL A 83 -0.80 2.09 -1.48
CA VAL A 83 -0.05 1.24 -0.54
C VAL A 83 1.31 0.84 -1.11
N VAL A 84 1.34 0.37 -2.36
CA VAL A 84 2.51 -0.25 -2.99
C VAL A 84 3.58 0.78 -3.36
N PHE A 85 3.17 1.97 -3.81
CA PHE A 85 4.10 3.05 -4.15
C PHE A 85 4.44 3.98 -2.98
N ASN A 86 3.90 3.74 -1.78
CA ASN A 86 4.21 4.58 -0.63
C ASN A 86 5.69 4.45 -0.24
N LYS A 87 6.32 5.58 0.10
CA LYS A 87 7.67 5.62 0.69
C LYS A 87 7.72 5.04 2.11
N VAL A 88 6.59 5.03 2.82
CA VAL A 88 6.41 4.42 4.14
C VAL A 88 5.28 3.40 4.06
N CYS A 89 5.64 2.13 3.93
CA CYS A 89 4.74 1.00 3.92
C CYS A 89 5.06 0.11 5.12
N THR A 90 4.34 0.32 6.23
CA THR A 90 4.60 -0.37 7.50
C THR A 90 3.50 -1.38 7.79
N ALA A 91 3.88 -2.62 8.09
CA ALA A 91 3.02 -3.51 8.87
C ALA A 91 3.33 -3.20 10.34
N GLN A 92 2.49 -2.41 11.00
CA GLN A 92 2.72 -2.06 12.40
C GLN A 92 2.25 -3.21 13.30
N VAL A 93 3.05 -4.26 13.43
CA VAL A 93 2.90 -5.22 14.52
C VAL A 93 3.42 -4.56 15.79
N GLY A 94 2.54 -3.83 16.48
CA GLY A 94 2.83 -3.20 17.76
C GLY A 94 3.04 -4.27 18.84
N SER A 95 4.27 -4.77 18.98
CA SER A 95 4.64 -5.73 20.03
C SER A 95 4.43 -5.16 21.44
N SER A 96 4.35 -3.84 21.59
CA SER A 96 4.29 -3.16 22.89
C SER A 96 2.87 -2.82 23.39
N GLN A 97 1.81 -3.12 22.61
CA GLN A 97 0.41 -2.81 22.97
C GLN A 97 -0.54 -4.01 22.89
N CYS A 98 -0.02 -5.22 22.73
CA CYS A 98 -0.82 -6.43 22.62
C CYS A 98 -1.02 -7.13 23.97
N HIS A 99 -1.92 -6.60 24.80
CA HIS A 99 -2.46 -7.35 25.95
C HIS A 99 -3.73 -8.17 25.61
N ASN A 100 -4.21 -8.14 24.36
CA ASN A 100 -5.45 -8.81 23.96
C ASN A 100 -5.32 -9.51 22.58
N PRO A 101 -5.78 -10.76 22.40
CA PRO A 101 -5.71 -11.49 21.13
C PRO A 101 -6.44 -10.80 19.97
N LEU A 102 -7.51 -10.05 20.27
CA LEU A 102 -8.24 -9.26 19.26
C LEU A 102 -7.40 -8.08 18.70
N SER A 103 -6.37 -7.63 19.43
CA SER A 103 -5.51 -6.49 19.05
C SER A 103 -4.49 -6.86 17.96
N TYR A 104 -4.11 -8.14 17.86
CA TYR A 104 -3.21 -8.61 16.80
C TYR A 104 -3.82 -8.45 15.40
N LEU A 105 -5.15 -8.57 15.29
CA LEU A 105 -5.87 -8.35 14.03
C LEU A 105 -5.90 -6.88 13.60
N THR A 106 -5.68 -5.94 14.52
CA THR A 106 -5.78 -4.49 14.25
C THR A 106 -4.46 -3.87 13.79
N CYS A 107 -3.37 -4.64 13.82
CA CYS A 107 -2.01 -4.19 13.55
C CYS A 107 -1.63 -4.14 12.05
N VAL A 108 -2.47 -4.68 11.16
CA VAL A 108 -2.19 -4.68 9.72
C VAL A 108 -2.87 -3.48 9.07
N GLN A 109 -2.38 -2.28 9.36
CA GLN A 109 -3.09 -1.06 8.97
C GLN A 109 -3.10 -0.85 7.46
N TYR A 110 -1.97 -0.86 6.75
CA TYR A 110 -1.96 -0.48 5.33
C TYR A 110 -2.28 -1.62 4.34
N PHE A 111 -1.90 -2.86 4.66
CA PHE A 111 -1.99 -3.99 3.72
C PHE A 111 -3.40 -4.53 3.50
N LEU A 112 -4.32 -4.30 4.44
CA LEU A 112 -5.71 -4.76 4.32
C LEU A 112 -6.64 -3.73 3.65
N TRP A 113 -6.14 -2.53 3.31
CA TRP A 113 -7.03 -1.49 2.76
C TRP A 113 -7.70 -1.90 1.46
N TYR A 114 -6.97 -2.56 0.56
CA TYR A 114 -7.56 -3.04 -0.69
C TYR A 114 -8.36 -4.34 -0.51
N SER A 115 -8.18 -5.09 0.58
CA SER A 115 -8.94 -6.33 0.80
C SER A 115 -10.43 -6.05 1.04
N VAL A 116 -10.77 -4.86 1.54
CA VAL A 116 -12.16 -4.40 1.68
C VAL A 116 -12.90 -4.35 0.34
N TYR A 117 -12.19 -4.10 -0.76
CA TYR A 117 -12.79 -4.06 -2.10
C TYR A 117 -12.82 -5.43 -2.79
N LEU A 118 -12.08 -6.44 -2.30
CA LEU A 118 -12.07 -7.77 -2.93
C LEU A 118 -13.45 -8.41 -3.05
N PRO A 119 -14.33 -8.41 -2.01
CA PRO A 119 -15.69 -8.95 -2.14
C PRO A 119 -16.54 -8.25 -3.22
N LEU A 120 -16.20 -7.01 -3.59
CA LEU A 120 -16.92 -6.22 -4.58
C LEU A 120 -16.34 -6.36 -5.99
N VAL A 121 -15.02 -6.55 -6.11
CA VAL A 121 -14.31 -6.66 -7.40
C VAL A 121 -14.21 -8.10 -7.89
N LEU A 122 -14.16 -9.09 -6.98
CA LEU A 122 -14.06 -10.51 -7.37
C LEU A 122 -15.27 -11.00 -8.19
N PRO A 123 -16.53 -10.66 -7.87
CA PRO A 123 -17.68 -11.12 -8.66
C PRO A 123 -17.68 -10.59 -10.10
N THR A 124 -17.13 -9.39 -10.32
CA THR A 124 -17.03 -8.72 -11.62
C THR A 124 -15.75 -9.08 -12.39
N SER A 125 -14.82 -9.79 -11.76
CA SER A 125 -13.59 -10.24 -12.40
C SER A 125 -13.77 -11.61 -13.06
N GLU A 126 -13.12 -11.82 -14.20
CA GLU A 126 -13.05 -13.12 -14.90
C GLU A 126 -11.94 -14.04 -14.36
N LEU A 127 -11.62 -13.94 -13.07
CA LEU A 127 -10.55 -14.73 -12.45
C LEU A 127 -11.00 -16.18 -12.24
N ASN A 128 -10.15 -17.12 -12.66
CA ASN A 128 -10.32 -18.53 -12.32
C ASN A 128 -9.95 -18.76 -10.84
N GLY A 129 -10.57 -19.74 -10.16
CA GLY A 129 -10.28 -20.09 -8.77
C GLY A 129 -8.81 -20.39 -8.51
N TRP A 130 -8.12 -21.03 -9.46
CA TRP A 130 -6.66 -21.26 -9.37
C TRP A 130 -5.84 -19.97 -9.44
N GLN A 131 -6.28 -18.98 -10.22
CA GLN A 131 -5.63 -17.66 -10.26
C GLN A 131 -5.86 -16.93 -8.94
N GLY A 132 -7.07 -17.03 -8.36
CA GLY A 132 -7.37 -16.50 -7.03
C GLY A 132 -6.49 -17.11 -5.94
N LEU A 133 -6.37 -18.45 -5.91
CA LEU A 133 -5.47 -19.15 -4.99
C LEU A 133 -4.00 -18.75 -5.21
N GLY A 134 -3.57 -18.60 -6.46
CA GLY A 134 -2.24 -18.14 -6.81
C GLY A 134 -1.95 -16.72 -6.31
N ILE A 135 -2.91 -15.80 -6.45
CA ILE A 135 -2.83 -14.43 -5.91
C ILE A 135 -2.67 -14.47 -4.40
N ILE A 136 -3.52 -15.22 -3.70
CA ILE A 136 -3.48 -15.35 -2.23
C ILE A 136 -2.14 -15.92 -1.78
N GLY A 137 -1.68 -16.99 -2.43
CA GLY A 137 -0.40 -17.64 -2.12
C GLY A 137 0.80 -16.72 -2.38
N ALA A 138 0.83 -16.02 -3.51
CA ALA A 138 1.89 -15.07 -3.83
C ALA A 138 1.91 -13.90 -2.85
N TRP A 139 0.74 -13.40 -2.47
CA TRP A 139 0.57 -12.31 -1.53
C TRP A 139 1.10 -12.66 -0.14
N PHE A 140 0.58 -13.75 0.48
CA PHE A 140 1.07 -14.23 1.77
C PHE A 140 2.54 -14.64 1.71
N GLY A 141 2.98 -15.25 0.61
CA GLY A 141 4.37 -15.63 0.40
C GLY A 141 5.32 -14.44 0.39
N GLY A 142 4.93 -13.33 -0.25
CA GLY A 142 5.70 -12.09 -0.24
C GLY A 142 5.86 -11.50 1.17
N GLU A 143 4.77 -11.50 1.95
CA GLU A 143 4.79 -11.03 3.34
C GLU A 143 5.68 -11.89 4.24
N LEU A 144 5.50 -13.21 4.20
CA LEU A 144 6.29 -14.15 5.00
C LEU A 144 7.77 -14.09 4.65
N HIS A 145 8.09 -13.94 3.36
CA HIS A 145 9.47 -13.79 2.90
C HIS A 145 10.12 -12.53 3.49
N TRP A 146 9.42 -11.39 3.49
CA TRP A 146 9.93 -10.16 4.09
C TRP A 146 10.07 -10.29 5.62
N LEU A 147 9.04 -10.84 6.27
CA LEU A 147 9.02 -11.04 7.73
C LEU A 147 10.16 -11.95 8.21
N TYR A 148 10.50 -12.98 7.44
CA TYR A 148 11.63 -13.87 7.75
C TYR A 148 12.95 -13.08 7.89
N TRP A 149 13.25 -12.19 6.93
CA TRP A 149 14.47 -11.39 6.99
C TRP A 149 14.41 -10.29 8.05
N ALA A 150 13.25 -9.68 8.24
CA ALA A 150 13.02 -8.66 9.26
C ALA A 150 13.18 -9.23 10.68
N TYR A 151 12.70 -10.44 10.93
CA TYR A 151 12.91 -11.16 12.19
C TYR A 151 14.40 -11.35 12.47
N GLY A 152 15.18 -11.75 11.46
CA GLY A 152 16.63 -11.86 11.57
C GLY A 152 17.32 -10.54 11.93
N LEU A 153 16.85 -9.41 11.39
CA LEU A 153 17.40 -8.09 11.71
C LEU A 153 17.10 -7.67 13.14
N GLU A 154 15.85 -7.82 13.56
CA GLU A 154 15.33 -7.08 14.72
C GLU A 154 15.30 -7.92 16.00
N MET A 155 15.10 -9.23 15.87
CA MET A 155 15.08 -10.15 17.01
C MET A 155 16.44 -10.83 17.22
N LEU A 156 17.15 -11.15 16.14
CA LEU A 156 18.45 -11.83 16.20
C LEU A 156 19.64 -10.88 16.05
N GLY A 157 19.42 -9.63 15.63
CA GLY A 157 20.49 -8.64 15.45
C GLY A 157 21.42 -8.92 14.26
N HIS A 158 21.02 -9.77 13.32
CA HIS A 158 21.81 -10.08 12.13
C HIS A 158 21.72 -8.92 11.11
N ASN A 159 22.80 -8.67 10.36
CA ASN A 159 22.80 -7.65 9.31
C ASN A 159 22.07 -8.15 8.03
N THR A 160 20.74 -8.14 8.03
CA THR A 160 19.90 -8.59 6.90
C THR A 160 19.24 -7.44 6.12
N PHE A 161 19.78 -6.22 6.19
CA PHE A 161 19.22 -5.04 5.48
C PHE A 161 19.07 -5.25 3.96
N PHE A 162 20.07 -5.83 3.30
CA PHE A 162 20.01 -6.08 1.85
C PHE A 162 18.98 -7.16 1.48
N PRO A 163 18.94 -8.34 2.14
CA PRO A 163 17.84 -9.31 1.97
C PRO A 163 16.44 -8.73 2.21
N ILE A 164 16.26 -7.89 3.23
CA ILE A 164 14.97 -7.20 3.49
C ILE A 164 14.58 -6.31 2.31
N TRP A 165 15.54 -5.57 1.74
CA TRP A 165 15.30 -4.74 0.57
C TRP A 165 14.89 -5.57 -0.66
N VAL A 166 15.60 -6.67 -0.93
CA VAL A 166 15.23 -7.60 -2.02
C VAL A 166 13.83 -8.18 -1.79
N ALA A 167 13.51 -8.57 -0.56
CA ALA A 167 12.16 -9.04 -0.22
C ALA A 167 11.10 -7.95 -0.45
N GLY A 168 11.41 -6.68 -0.17
CA GLY A 168 10.54 -5.54 -0.47
C GLY A 168 10.30 -5.34 -1.97
N LEU A 169 11.34 -5.53 -2.80
CA LEU A 169 11.20 -5.50 -4.27
C LEU A 169 10.34 -6.66 -4.79
N VAL A 170 10.53 -7.86 -4.25
CA VAL A 170 9.69 -9.02 -4.59
C VAL A 170 8.24 -8.75 -4.20
N PHE A 171 8.01 -8.24 -2.98
CA PHE A 171 6.68 -7.87 -2.51
C PHE A 171 6.04 -6.81 -3.43
N PHE A 172 6.78 -5.77 -3.81
CA PHE A 172 6.33 -4.78 -4.79
C PHE A 172 5.94 -5.43 -6.13
N ALA A 173 6.80 -6.28 -6.69
CA ALA A 173 6.55 -6.97 -7.95
C ALA A 173 5.31 -7.86 -7.90
N VAL A 174 5.11 -8.60 -6.81
CA VAL A 174 3.90 -9.40 -6.57
C VAL A 174 2.65 -8.51 -6.62
N ASN A 175 2.65 -7.37 -5.92
CA ASN A 175 1.48 -6.49 -5.90
C ASN A 175 1.21 -5.83 -7.26
N ILE A 176 2.25 -5.44 -8.01
CA ILE A 176 2.09 -4.94 -9.38
C ILE A 176 1.54 -6.04 -10.29
N GLY A 177 2.00 -7.29 -10.14
CA GLY A 177 1.47 -8.44 -10.88
C GLY A 177 0.00 -8.71 -10.57
N ILE A 178 -0.40 -8.64 -9.30
CA ILE A 178 -1.81 -8.76 -8.88
C ILE A 178 -2.63 -7.64 -9.52
N MET A 179 -2.17 -6.39 -9.43
CA MET A 179 -2.86 -5.24 -10.02
C MET A 179 -3.02 -5.40 -11.54
N ALA A 180 -1.97 -5.81 -12.25
CA ALA A 180 -2.00 -6.04 -13.69
C ALA A 180 -2.96 -7.18 -14.07
N LEU A 181 -3.01 -8.25 -13.28
CA LEU A 181 -3.91 -9.36 -13.49
C LEU A 181 -5.37 -8.92 -13.36
N PHE A 182 -5.71 -8.15 -12.33
CA PHE A 182 -7.05 -7.55 -12.18
C PHE A 182 -7.39 -6.64 -13.36
N ILE A 183 -6.49 -5.74 -13.77
CA ILE A 183 -6.71 -4.86 -14.94
C ILE A 183 -6.96 -5.69 -16.22
N SER A 184 -6.26 -6.80 -16.41
CA SER A 184 -6.41 -7.65 -17.60
C SER A 184 -7.70 -8.49 -17.62
N LYS A 185 -8.30 -8.73 -16.45
CA LYS A 185 -9.46 -9.63 -16.25
C LYS A 185 -10.72 -8.90 -15.78
N HIS A 186 -10.68 -7.57 -15.75
CA HIS A 186 -11.79 -6.74 -15.34
C HIS A 186 -12.41 -6.04 -16.55
N HIS A 187 -13.72 -6.17 -16.68
CA HIS A 187 -14.49 -5.39 -17.64
C HIS A 187 -14.97 -4.11 -16.98
N LEU A 188 -14.72 -2.96 -17.62
CA LEU A 188 -15.10 -1.67 -17.06
C LEU A 188 -16.62 -1.50 -17.12
N HIS A 189 -17.28 -1.53 -15.97
CA HIS A 189 -18.71 -1.27 -15.85
C HIS A 189 -18.94 0.11 -15.24
N PRO A 190 -19.54 1.08 -15.98
CA PRO A 190 -19.81 2.38 -15.42
C PRO A 190 -20.87 2.28 -14.31
N LEU A 191 -20.56 2.76 -13.12
CA LEU A 191 -21.50 2.74 -11.98
C LEU A 191 -22.71 3.66 -12.25
N PHE A 192 -22.50 4.74 -13.01
CA PHE A 192 -23.53 5.68 -13.41
C PHE A 192 -23.63 5.75 -14.92
N SER A 193 -24.84 5.57 -15.45
CA SER A 193 -25.16 5.80 -16.87
C SER A 193 -26.43 6.65 -16.94
N ASN A 194 -26.37 7.76 -17.69
CA ASN A 194 -27.50 8.69 -17.86
C ASN A 194 -28.16 9.14 -16.54
N GLY A 195 -27.36 9.39 -15.49
CA GLY A 195 -27.84 9.84 -14.19
C GLY A 195 -28.48 8.76 -13.31
N SER A 196 -28.49 7.50 -13.74
CA SER A 196 -28.99 6.36 -12.97
C SER A 196 -27.87 5.41 -12.57
N VAL A 197 -28.02 4.76 -11.41
CA VAL A 197 -27.11 3.70 -10.96
C VAL A 197 -27.36 2.44 -11.78
N VAL A 198 -26.30 1.88 -12.35
CA VAL A 198 -26.36 0.62 -13.11
C VAL A 198 -26.10 -0.54 -12.15
N ALA A 199 -26.91 -1.60 -12.24
CA ALA A 199 -26.68 -2.81 -11.45
C ALA A 199 -25.39 -3.50 -11.89
N LEU A 200 -24.62 -4.02 -10.92
CA LEU A 200 -23.46 -4.87 -11.18
C LEU A 200 -23.96 -6.24 -11.67
N ALA A 201 -24.20 -6.36 -12.97
CA ALA A 201 -24.51 -7.63 -13.61
C ALA A 201 -23.21 -8.22 -14.18
N LYS A 202 -23.04 -9.54 -14.00
CA LYS A 202 -22.05 -10.31 -14.74
C LYS A 202 -22.72 -10.69 -16.05
N ASP A 203 -22.20 -10.18 -17.17
CA ASP A 203 -22.65 -10.56 -18.51
C ASP A 203 -22.41 -12.06 -18.77
#